data_AF-A0A7Y6QUJ5-F1
#
_entry.id   AF-A0A7Y6QUJ5-F1
#
_cell.length_a   1.000
_cell.length_b   1.000
_cell.length_c   1.000
_cell.angle_alpha   90.00
_cell.angle_beta   90.00
_cell.angle_gamma   90.00
#
_symmetry.space_group_name_H-M   'P 1'
#
loop_
_entity.id
_entity.type
_entity.pdbx_description
1 polymer ?
#
loop_
_entity_poly.entity_id
_entity_poly.type
_entity_poly.pdbx_seq_one_letter_code
_entity_poly.pdbx_strand_id
1 'polypeptide(L)' 'MATSSAKIRSYDAQSRLATITARVRNADYRLSYVYDAYGNRSNVTTSYHPSAGLGKTIKVEYRFDAMNPVMAYNHQRG' A
#
# COMPACT_ATOMS: atom_id res chain seq x y z
N MET A 1 22.01 -17.56 10.62
CA MET A 1 20.55 -17.76 10.55
C MET A 1 19.98 -16.80 9.50
N ALA A 2 19.48 -17.31 8.37
CA ALA A 2 18.89 -16.47 7.33
C ALA A 2 17.40 -16.23 7.67
N THR A 3 17.07 -15.04 8.15
CA THR A 3 15.67 -14.58 8.28
C THR A 3 15.10 -14.30 6.89
N SER A 4 14.57 -15.33 6.22
CA SER A 4 13.74 -15.12 5.03
C SER A 4 12.50 -14.32 5.44
N SER A 5 12.39 -13.09 4.96
CA SER A 5 11.19 -12.26 5.18
C SER A 5 10.11 -12.74 4.22
N ALA A 6 9.09 -13.42 4.74
CA ALA A 6 7.96 -13.87 3.92
C ALA A 6 7.23 -12.67 3.33
N LYS A 7 7.07 -12.66 2.00
CA LYS A 7 6.25 -11.70 1.27
C LYS A 7 5.04 -12.40 0.68
N ILE A 8 3.86 -11.95 1.07
CA ILE A 8 2.57 -12.44 0.57
C ILE A 8 1.99 -11.37 -0.34
N ARG A 9 1.52 -11.77 -1.52
CA ARG A 9 0.87 -10.90 -2.51
C ARG A 9 -0.56 -11.39 -2.71
N SER A 10 -1.51 -10.45 -2.74
CA SER A 10 -2.89 -10.74 -3.13
C SER A 10 -3.30 -9.84 -4.28
N TYR A 11 -4.28 -10.31 -5.05
CA TYR A 11 -4.75 -9.66 -6.26
C TYR A 11 -6.26 -9.43 -6.16
N ASP A 12 -6.77 -8.40 -6.83
CA ASP A 12 -8.19 -8.13 -6.95
C ASP A 12 -8.86 -9.03 -8.01
N ALA A 13 -10.18 -8.85 -8.20
CA ALA A 13 -10.96 -9.63 -9.16
C ALA A 13 -10.50 -9.44 -10.62
N GLN A 14 -9.81 -8.34 -10.93
CA GLN A 14 -9.22 -8.04 -12.23
C GLN A 14 -7.76 -8.50 -12.32
N SER A 15 -7.28 -9.32 -11.37
CA SER A 15 -5.90 -9.81 -11.30
C SER A 15 -4.85 -8.70 -11.16
N ARG A 16 -5.22 -7.53 -10.61
CA ARG A 16 -4.28 -6.46 -10.28
C ARG A 16 -3.80 -6.60 -8.85
N LEU A 17 -2.56 -6.18 -8.58
CA LEU A 17 -1.97 -6.31 -7.24
C LEU A 17 -2.73 -5.47 -6.22
N ALA A 18 -3.37 -6.11 -5.24
CA ALA A 18 -4.21 -5.45 -4.24
C ALA A 18 -3.47 -5.23 -2.91
N THR A 19 -2.63 -6.18 -2.49
CA THR A 19 -1.88 -6.07 -1.24
C THR A 19 -0.53 -6.76 -1.31
N ILE A 20 0.47 -6.18 -0.65
CA ILE A 20 1.72 -6.83 -0.28
C ILE A 20 1.83 -6.82 1.24
N THR A 21 2.03 -7.98 1.85
CA THR A 21 2.40 -8.09 3.26
C THR A 21 3.82 -8.62 3.35
N ALA A 22 4.68 -7.95 4.10
CA ALA A 22 6.04 -8.39 4.35
C ALA A 22 6.28 -8.47 5.86
N ARG A 23 6.60 -9.68 6.33
CA ARG A 23 6.99 -9.89 7.72
C ARG A 23 8.50 -9.85 7.82
N VAL A 24 9.01 -8.91 8.61
CA VAL A 24 10.42 -8.80 8.93
C VAL A 24 10.63 -9.03 10.43
N ARG A 25 11.88 -9.15 10.86
CA ARG A 25 12.16 -9.26 12.29
C ARG A 25 11.62 -8.02 13.02
N ASN A 26 10.75 -8.25 14.00
CA ASN A 26 10.14 -7.23 14.87
C ASN A 26 9.19 -6.24 14.18
N ALA A 27 8.75 -6.51 12.95
CA ALA A 27 7.73 -5.67 12.32
C ALA A 27 7.00 -6.36 11.16
N ASP A 28 5.77 -5.92 10.93
CA ASP A 28 4.98 -6.23 9.76
C ASP A 28 4.76 -4.97 8.92
N TYR A 29 4.99 -5.08 7.61
CA TYR A 29 4.66 -4.07 6.63
C TYR A 29 3.50 -4.53 5.79
N ARG A 30 2.52 -3.65 5.58
CA ARG A 30 1.40 -3.88 4.68
C ARG A 30 1.28 -2.73 3.70
N LEU A 31 1.26 -3.04 2.42
CA LEU A 31 1.02 -2.09 1.35
C LEU A 31 -0.28 -2.47 0.65
N SER A 32 -1.24 -1.56 0.57
CA SER A 32 -2.55 -1.80 -0.05
C SER A 32 -2.80 -0.79 -1.17
N TYR A 33 -3.36 -1.29 -2.27
CA TYR A 33 -3.67 -0.50 -3.46
C TYR A 33 -5.18 -0.46 -3.68
N VAL A 34 -5.70 0.71 -4.04
CA VAL A 34 -7.05 0.86 -4.58
C VAL A 34 -6.92 1.44 -5.97
N TYR A 35 -7.73 0.91 -6.88
CA TYR A 35 -7.77 1.32 -8.27
C TYR A 35 -9.09 2.02 -8.57
N ASP A 36 -9.06 3.02 -9.44
CA ASP A 36 -10.26 3.61 -10.03
C ASP A 36 -10.85 2.70 -11.12
N ALA A 37 -11.95 3.16 -11.73
CA ALA A 37 -12.64 2.44 -12.80
C ALA A 37 -11.78 2.26 -14.06
N TYR A 38 -10.79 3.13 -14.29
CA TYR A 38 -9.89 3.08 -15.44
C TYR A 38 -8.62 2.25 -15.16
N GLY A 39 -8.45 1.79 -13.91
CA GLY A 39 -7.32 0.99 -13.49
C GLY A 39 -6.11 1.78 -13.02
N ASN A 40 -6.24 3.09 -12.79
CA ASN A 40 -5.20 3.87 -12.14
C ASN A 40 -5.25 3.67 -10.63
N ARG A 41 -4.09 3.74 -9.97
CA ARG A 41 -4.03 3.64 -8.50
C ARG A 41 -4.55 4.93 -7.88
N SER A 42 -5.79 4.92 -7.39
CA SER A 42 -6.39 6.05 -6.69
C SER A 42 -5.95 6.14 -5.23
N ASN A 43 -5.50 5.03 -4.63
CA ASN A 43 -4.97 5.01 -3.28
C ASN A 43 -3.77 4.08 -3.12
N VAL A 44 -2.80 4.52 -2.32
CA VAL A 44 -1.74 3.68 -1.77
C VAL A 44 -1.70 3.89 -0.26
N THR A 45 -1.92 2.82 0.50
CA THR A 45 -1.78 2.82 1.96
C THR A 45 -0.60 1.95 2.37
N THR A 46 0.37 2.53 3.08
CA THR A 46 1.48 1.81 3.71
C THR A 46 1.28 1.81 5.21
N SER A 47 1.18 0.63 5.81
CA SER A 47 1.11 0.45 7.26
C SER A 47 2.34 -0.30 7.75
N TYR A 48 2.90 0.21 8.83
CA TYR A 48 4.00 -0.38 9.58
C TYR A 48 3.52 -0.71 10.98
N HIS A 49 3.64 -1.97 11.37
CA HIS A 49 3.26 -2.48 12.68
C HIS A 49 4.49 -3.09 13.35
N PRO A 50 5.19 -2.36 14.24
CA PRO A 50 6.28 -2.93 15.00
C PRO A 50 5.77 -3.91 16.04
N SER A 51 6.59 -4.88 16.44
CA SER A 51 6.28 -5.80 17.55
C SER A 51 6.25 -5.09 18.92
N ALA A 52 6.83 -3.90 19.01
CA ALA A 52 6.81 -3.04 20.19
C ALA A 52 6.75 -1.56 19.77
N GLY A 53 5.94 -0.77 20.47
CA GLY A 53 5.72 0.65 20.17
C GLY A 53 4.51 0.90 19.25
N LEU A 54 4.36 2.14 18.79
CA LEU A 54 3.22 2.57 17.98
C LEU A 54 3.45 2.30 16.50
N GLY A 55 2.44 1.72 15.85
CA GLY A 55 2.39 1.58 14.40
C GLY A 55 2.30 2.94 13.70
N LYS A 56 2.62 2.95 12.40
CA LYS A 56 2.49 4.12 11.54
C LYS A 56 1.72 3.75 10.29
N THR A 57 0.85 4.65 9.85
CA THR A 57 0.16 4.49 8.56
C THR A 57 0.35 5.76 7.74
N ILE A 58 0.78 5.55 6.50
CA ILE A 58 0.91 6.57 5.48
C ILE A 58 -0.12 6.27 4.41
N LYS A 59 -1.00 7.24 4.15
CA LYS A 59 -1.97 7.16 3.05
C LYS A 59 -1.64 8.22 2.03
N VAL A 60 -1.53 7.78 0.78
CA VAL A 60 -1.39 8.64 -0.39
C VAL A 60 -2.62 8.45 -1.26
N GLU A 61 -3.29 9.56 -1.56
CA GLU A 61 -4.43 9.61 -2.47
C GLU A 61 -4.01 10.30 -3.77
N TYR A 62 -4.30 9.66 -4.89
CA TYR A 62 -4.09 10.21 -6.22
C TYR A 62 -5.44 10.56 -6.83
N ARG A 63 -5.52 11.76 -7.42
CA ARG A 63 -6.65 12.16 -8.27
C ARG A 63 -6.14 12.30 -9.70
N PHE A 64 -6.88 11.75 -10.65
CA PHE A 64 -6.59 11.81 -12.08
C PHE A 64 -7.69 12.62 -12.77
N ASP A 65 -7.34 13.31 -13.84
CA ASP A 65 -8.32 13.97 -14.71
C ASP A 65 -8.74 13.09 -15.88
N ALA A 66 -9.62 13.63 -16.73
CA ALA A 66 -10.18 12.94 -17.89
C ALA A 66 -9.13 12.50 -18.93
N MET A 67 -7.92 13.06 -18.90
CA MET A 67 -6.79 12.70 -19.78
C MET A 67 -5.79 11.76 -19.11
N ASN A 68 -6.02 11.38 -17.85
CA ASN A 68 -5.20 10.47 -17.08
C ASN A 68 -3.79 10.94 -16.57
N PRO A 69 -3.42 12.24 -16.49
CA PRO A 69 -2.35 12.71 -15.63
C PRO A 69 -2.79 12.94 -14.16
N VAL A 70 -1.83 12.89 -13.25
CA VAL A 70 -2.05 13.14 -11.80
C VAL A 70 -2.37 14.61 -11.56
N MET A 71 -3.56 14.91 -11.03
CA MET A 71 -4.01 16.27 -10.70
C MET A 71 -3.58 16.75 -9.31
N ALA A 72 -3.41 15.86 -8.33
CA ALA A 72 -3.04 16.24 -6.96
C ALA A 72 -2.44 15.08 -6.15
N TYR A 73 -1.50 15.40 -5.27
CA TYR A 73 -0.89 14.51 -4.28
C TYR A 73 -1.24 14.99 -2.88
N ASN A 74 -2.02 14.21 -2.13
CA ASN A 74 -2.27 14.45 -0.71
C ASN A 74 -1.60 13.35 0.12
N HIS A 75 -0.67 13.76 0.98
CA HIS A 75 0.03 12.92 1.94
C HIS A 75 -0.46 13.25 3.34
N GLN A 76 -1.14 12.31 3.98
CA GLN A 76 -1.51 12.42 5.39
C GLN A 76 -0.69 11.44 6.22
N ARG A 77 -0.03 11.97 7.26
CA ARG A 77 0.74 11.23 8.26
C ARG A 77 -0.09 11.14 9.55
N GLY A 78 -0.46 9.92 9.94
CA GLY A 78 -0.99 9.58 11.26
C GLY A 78 0.03 8.82 12.07
#